data_AF-A0A916LC93-F1
#
_entry.id   AF-A0A916LC93-F1
#
_cell.length_a   1.000
_cell.length_b   1.000
_cell.length_c   1.000
_cell.angle_alpha   90.00
_cell.angle_beta   90.00
_cell.angle_gamma   90.00
#
_symmetry.space_group_name_H-M   'P 1'
#
loop_
_entity.id
_entity.type
_entity.pdbx_description
1 polymer ?
#
loop_
_entity_poly.entity_id
_entity_poly.type
_entity_poly.pdbx_seq_one_letter_code
_entity_poly.pdbx_strand_id
1 'polypeptide(L)' 'MRVELPGGQDVVGIARDIDDQGRLCLDVGGRTVVVSAGDVVHLR' A
#
# COMPACT_ATOMS: atom_id res chain seq x y z
N MET A 1 5.58 7.79 0.53
CA MET A 1 5.87 6.48 -0.08
C MET A 1 4.92 6.32 -1.28
N ARG A 2 5.40 5.84 -2.43
CA ARG A 2 4.56 5.53 -3.59
C ARG A 2 4.54 4.01 -3.75
N VAL A 3 3.34 3.45 -3.88
CA VAL A 3 3.11 2.01 -4.01
C VAL A 3 2.39 1.76 -5.33
N GLU A 4 2.97 0.93 -6.17
CA GLU A 4 2.37 0.48 -7.43
C GLU A 4 1.53 -0.77 -7.17
N LEU A 5 0.23 -0.70 -7.52
CA LEU A 5 -0.71 -1.82 -7.38
C LEU A 5 -0.87 -2.59 -8.70
N PRO A 6 -1.21 -3.89 -8.63
CA PRO A 6 -1.54 -4.70 -9.80
C PRO A 6 -2.73 -4.07 -10.54
N GLY A 7 -2.57 -3.87 -11.86
CA GLY A 7 -3.50 -3.10 -12.69
C GLY A 7 -2.97 -1.74 -13.13
N GLY A 8 -1.74 -1.37 -12.74
CA GLY A 8 -1.08 -0.13 -13.16
C GLY A 8 -1.57 1.10 -12.39
N GLN A 9 -2.15 0.91 -11.20
CA GLN A 9 -2.60 2.00 -10.36
C GLN A 9 -1.51 2.39 -9.37
N ASP A 10 -1.01 3.62 -9.50
CA ASP A 10 -0.10 4.22 -8.53
C ASP A 10 -0.88 4.79 -7.35
N VAL A 11 -0.63 4.25 -6.15
CA VAL A 11 -1.17 4.77 -4.91
C VAL A 11 -0.07 5.50 -4.15
N VAL A 12 -0.25 6.81 -3.99
CA VAL A 12 0.63 7.64 -3.15
C VAL A 12 -0.05 7.84 -1.81
N GLY A 13 0.55 7.31 -0.75
CA GLY A 13 -0.02 7.35 0.59
C GLY A 13 1.04 7.26 1.68
N ILE A 14 0.57 7.34 2.92
CA ILE A 14 1.39 7.16 4.11
C ILE A 14 1.15 5.75 4.64
N ALA A 15 2.20 4.93 4.70
CA ALA A 15 2.11 3.65 5.39
C ALA A 15 1.83 3.91 6.88
N ARG A 16 0.67 3.45 7.35
CA ARG A 16 0.25 3.61 8.75
C ARG A 16 0.61 2.40 9.59
N ASP A 17 0.46 1.19 9.05
CA ASP A 17 0.64 -0.03 9.81
C ASP A 17 0.85 -1.25 8.91
N ILE A 18 1.18 -2.38 9.52
CA ILE A 18 1.16 -3.71 8.91
C ILE A 18 0.11 -4.55 9.65
N ASP A 19 -0.84 -5.14 8.93
CA ASP A 19 -1.87 -5.97 9.54
C ASP A 19 -1.33 -7.33 10.03
N ASP A 20 -2.19 -8.07 10.72
CA ASP A 20 -1.90 -9.41 11.25
C ASP A 20 -1.58 -10.47 10.18
N GLN A 21 -1.89 -10.17 8.91
CA GLN A 21 -1.56 -11.01 7.76
C GLN A 21 -0.25 -10.57 7.07
N GLY A 22 0.43 -9.53 7.59
CA GLY A 22 1.67 -9.02 7.02
C GLY A 22 1.46 -8.08 5.82
N ARG A 23 0.27 -7.51 5.65
CA ARG A 23 -0.07 -6.59 4.55
C ARG A 23 0.08 -5.14 4.98
N LEU A 24 0.46 -4.28 4.05
CA LEU A 24 0.71 -2.87 4.31
C LEU A 24 -0.59 -2.06 4.26
N CYS A 25 -0.92 -1.38 5.36
CA CYS A 25 -2.05 -0.46 5.45
C CYS A 25 -1.59 0.95 5.10
N LEU A 26 -2.01 1.45 3.94
CA LEU A 26 -1.76 2.83 3.51
C LEU A 26 -2.95 3.72 3.84
N ASP A 27 -2.67 4.93 4.30
CA ASP A 27 -3.62 6.03 4.32
C ASP A 27 -3.44 6.90 3.08
N VAL A 28 -4.52 7.01 2.31
CA VAL A 28 -4.62 7.77 1.08
C VAL A 28 -5.75 8.78 1.25
N GLY A 29 -5.40 9.98 1.72
CA GLY A 29 -6.36 11.08 1.88
C GLY A 29 -7.50 10.78 2.86
N GLY A 30 -7.24 10.03 3.94
CA GLY A 30 -8.22 9.66 4.96
C GLY A 30 -8.92 8.32 4.69
N ARG A 31 -8.52 7.59 3.63
CA ARG A 31 -9.00 6.24 3.33
C ARG A 31 -7.90 5.23 3.55
N THR A 32 -8.21 4.16 4.28
CA THR A 32 -7.31 3.03 4.47
C THR A 32 -7.36 2.10 3.27
N VAL A 33 -6.23 1.90 2.61
CA VAL A 33 -6.01 0.96 1.52
C VAL A 33 -5.08 -0.12 2.02
N VAL A 34 -5.53 -1.38 2.00
CA VAL A 34 -4.70 -2.53 2.36
C VAL A 34 -4.05 -3.08 1.10
N VAL A 35 -2.72 -3.20 1.13
CA VAL A 35 -1.91 -3.69 0.02
C VAL A 35 -1.16 -4.94 0.46
N SER A 36 -1.39 -6.07 -0.22
CA SER A 36 -0.69 -7.30 0.11
C SER A 36 0.80 -7.20 -0.24
N ALA A 37 1.66 -7.83 0.56
CA ALA A 37 3.11 -7.82 0.32
C ALA A 37 3.54 -8.46 -1.02
N GLY A 38 2.66 -9.25 -1.66
CA GLY A 38 2.87 -9.80 -3.00
C GLY A 38 2.53 -8.84 -4.15
N ASP A 39 1.86 -7.72 -3.85
CA ASP A 39 1.36 -6.74 -4.82
C ASP A 39 2.23 -5.48 -4.91
N VAL A 40 3.28 -5.37 -4.08
CA VAL A 40 4.18 -4.21 -4.03
C VAL A 40 5.38 -4.45 -4.94
N VAL A 41 5.34 -3.88 -6.15
CA VAL A 41 6.40 -4.07 -7.16
C VAL A 41 7.69 -3.31 -6.82
N HIS A 42 7.63 -2.21 -6.07
CA HIS A 42 8.81 -1.45 -5.66
C HIS A 42 8.51 -0.49 -4.49
N LEU A 43 9.29 -0.56 -3.41
CA LEU A 43 9.37 0.52 -2.41
C LEU A 43 10.69 1.25 -2.64
N ARG A 44 10.64 2.50 -3.12
CA ARG A 44 11.80 3.41 -3.15
C ARG A 44 11.53 4.66 -2.33
#